data_AF-A0A2M6W3P6-F1
#
_entry.id   AF-A0A2M6W3P6-F1
#
_cell.length_a   1.000
_cell.length_b   1.000
_cell.length_c   1.000
_cell.angle_alpha   90.00
_cell.angle_beta   90.00
_cell.angle_gamma   90.00
#
_symmetry.space_group_name_H-M   'P 1'
#
loop_
_entity.id
_entity.type
_entity.pdbx_description
1 polymer ?
#
loop_
_entity_poly.entity_id
_entity_poly.type
_entity_poly.pdbx_seq_one_letter_code
_entity_poly.pdbx_strand_id
1 'polypeptide(L)'
;MNAKIEKPILWGSLAVALAALLWSLDGTFLRPQLYSLPSVLVVFLEHLLGFFVLFPFLIIYRKQIKNITKKQWLAVFWVALFGGALGTTFITKALFLTGFHDISVVILLQKFQPIFAIVLAAIFLRERFPKNFYIYTAIALVAGYFMTFKNPWTIGNLANAVSGVIVYALLAAFAWGSATAFGKYSIKNISYGLLASLRFGLTVLIMLIPAIRYFNGLGDINGIQWKTLIIIVFSSGAAAMFIYYYGLKKISASLATLCELSWPISAVLLDYIINKNILSWTQIIGALIVIGAITKIMLNNRSYHLNGKVIAGLGQGEKTGLHTANLELSVATKTKMPKGLYTCALEIESKPYSGLLYYGYNSLTKKDCLEAHILNFSGDIYGQTILIITERYLRLPKKFASIEELTKQMKKDLKLMEN
;
A
#
# COMPACT_ATOMS: atom_id res chain seq x y z
N MET A 1 25.20 -14.12 -4.20
CA MET A 1 24.05 -13.76 -5.06
C MET A 1 23.50 -12.41 -4.59
N ASN A 2 23.68 -11.34 -5.36
CA ASN A 2 23.17 -10.01 -5.01
C ASN A 2 21.64 -10.02 -5.04
N ALA A 3 20.99 -9.62 -3.94
CA ALA A 3 19.54 -9.50 -3.90
C ALA A 3 19.09 -8.42 -4.89
N LYS A 4 18.33 -8.82 -5.92
CA LYS A 4 17.72 -7.88 -6.88
C LYS A 4 16.24 -7.70 -6.54
N ILE A 5 15.76 -6.47 -6.69
CA ILE A 5 14.34 -6.14 -6.58
C ILE A 5 13.64 -6.64 -7.86
N GLU A 6 12.50 -7.29 -7.72
CA GLU A 6 11.72 -7.72 -8.88
C GLU A 6 11.18 -6.50 -9.66
N LYS A 7 11.22 -6.57 -10.99
CA LYS A 7 10.79 -5.47 -11.86
C LYS A 7 9.37 -4.97 -11.56
N PRO A 8 8.34 -5.84 -11.35
CA PRO A 8 6.99 -5.37 -11.04
C PRO A 8 6.91 -4.59 -9.73
N ILE A 9 7.63 -5.03 -8.69
CA ILE A 9 7.70 -4.36 -7.40
C ILE A 9 8.39 -3.01 -7.54
N LEU A 10 9.53 -2.96 -8.24
CA LEU A 10 10.27 -1.72 -8.47
C LEU A 10 9.42 -0.68 -9.21
N TRP A 11 8.82 -1.05 -10.34
CA TRP A 11 7.97 -0.13 -11.11
C TRP A 11 6.70 0.27 -10.37
N GLY A 12 6.14 -0.63 -9.57
CA GLY A 12 4.99 -0.32 -8.74
C GLY A 12 5.32 0.70 -7.65
N SER A 13 6.41 0.49 -6.92
CA SER A 13 6.90 1.41 -5.89
C SER A 13 7.29 2.77 -6.46
N LEU A 14 7.98 2.81 -7.61
CA LEU A 14 8.35 4.06 -8.27
C LEU A 14 7.11 4.84 -8.74
N ALA A 15 6.08 4.16 -9.23
CA ALA A 15 4.83 4.82 -9.62
C ALA A 15 4.09 5.42 -8.41
N VAL A 16 3.98 4.68 -7.30
CA VAL A 16 3.37 5.23 -6.08
C VAL A 16 4.17 6.39 -5.52
N ALA A 17 5.50 6.27 -5.49
CA ALA A 17 6.37 7.38 -5.10
C ALA A 17 6.17 8.60 -6.00
N LEU A 18 6.13 8.42 -7.33
CA LEU A 18 5.87 9.52 -8.28
C LEU A 18 4.51 10.19 -8.04
N ALA A 19 3.45 9.42 -7.82
CA ALA A 19 2.14 9.96 -7.48
C ALA A 19 2.18 10.78 -6.18
N ALA A 20 2.87 10.27 -5.16
CA ALA A 20 3.09 10.99 -3.91
C ALA A 20 3.90 12.28 -4.10
N LEU A 21 4.89 12.29 -4.99
CA LEU A 21 5.62 13.51 -5.32
C LEU A 21 4.70 14.56 -5.97
N LEU A 22 3.80 14.14 -6.86
CA LEU A 22 2.83 15.05 -7.49
C LEU A 22 1.85 15.67 -6.48
N TRP A 23 1.42 14.92 -5.44
CA TRP A 23 0.54 15.45 -4.39
C TRP A 23 1.17 16.58 -3.55
N SER A 24 2.50 16.70 -3.53
CA SER A 24 3.16 17.80 -2.80
C SER A 24 2.98 19.15 -3.47
N LEU A 25 2.83 19.18 -4.80
CA LEU A 25 2.58 20.40 -5.57
C LEU A 25 1.25 21.04 -5.14
N ASP A 26 0.26 20.20 -4.86
CA ASP A 26 -1.09 20.63 -4.55
C ASP A 26 -1.16 21.42 -3.24
N GLY A 27 -0.86 20.78 -2.11
CA GLY A 27 -0.98 21.42 -0.80
C GLY A 27 -0.07 22.62 -0.61
N THR A 28 1.06 22.67 -1.33
CA THR A 28 2.09 23.71 -1.16
C THR A 28 1.88 24.91 -2.09
N PHE A 29 1.46 24.69 -3.35
CA PHE A 29 1.45 25.75 -4.37
C PHE A 29 0.10 25.97 -5.04
N LEU A 30 -0.65 24.90 -5.32
CA LEU A 30 -1.89 25.00 -6.08
C LEU A 30 -3.09 25.31 -5.17
N ARG A 31 -3.28 24.53 -4.12
CA ARG A 31 -4.41 24.65 -3.18
C ARG A 31 -4.51 26.02 -2.48
N PRO A 32 -3.42 26.74 -2.14
CA PRO A 32 -3.51 28.11 -1.65
C PRO A 32 -4.26 29.08 -2.58
N GLN A 33 -4.18 28.87 -3.91
CA GLN A 33 -4.89 29.71 -4.90
C GLN A 33 -6.41 29.50 -4.89
N LEU A 34 -6.88 28.46 -4.18
CA LEU A 34 -8.30 28.10 -4.05
C LEU A 34 -8.85 28.45 -2.66
N TYR A 35 -8.05 29.09 -1.79
CA TYR A 35 -8.37 29.31 -0.38
C TYR A 35 -9.66 30.10 -0.15
N SER A 36 -10.04 30.98 -1.08
CA SER A 36 -11.28 31.76 -0.98
C SER A 36 -12.55 30.98 -1.33
N LEU A 37 -12.42 29.76 -1.88
CA LEU A 37 -13.56 28.92 -2.25
C LEU A 37 -13.91 27.96 -1.10
N PRO A 38 -15.18 27.57 -0.95
CA PRO A 38 -15.55 26.50 -0.02
C PRO A 38 -14.84 25.19 -0.36
N SER A 39 -14.26 24.51 0.62
CA SER A 39 -13.49 23.27 0.40
C SER A 39 -14.30 22.17 -0.28
N VAL A 40 -15.58 22.07 0.05
CA VAL A 40 -16.53 21.12 -0.56
C VAL A 40 -16.70 21.38 -2.05
N LEU A 41 -16.76 22.66 -2.46
CA LEU A 41 -16.87 23.06 -3.86
C LEU A 41 -15.57 22.75 -4.62
N VAL A 42 -14.41 23.06 -4.03
CA VAL A 42 -13.09 22.75 -4.61
C VAL A 42 -12.98 21.24 -4.90
N VAL A 43 -13.31 20.40 -3.92
CA VAL A 43 -13.23 18.94 -4.06
C VAL A 43 -14.19 18.44 -5.14
N PHE A 44 -15.41 18.97 -5.20
CA PHE A 44 -16.38 18.60 -6.23
C PHE A 44 -15.86 18.93 -7.64
N LEU A 45 -15.37 20.16 -7.86
CA LEU A 45 -14.90 20.61 -9.16
C LEU A 45 -13.65 19.83 -9.62
N GLU A 46 -12.70 19.60 -8.71
CA GLU A 46 -11.51 18.81 -9.00
C GLU A 46 -11.86 17.39 -9.44
N HIS A 47 -12.78 16.73 -8.74
CA HIS A 47 -13.20 15.37 -9.10
C HIS A 47 -14.11 15.35 -10.33
N LEU A 48 -14.89 16.39 -10.59
CA LEU A 48 -15.71 16.51 -11.80
C LEU A 48 -14.82 16.62 -13.04
N LEU A 49 -13.88 17.58 -13.04
CA LEU A 49 -12.91 17.74 -14.11
C LEU A 49 -12.03 16.50 -14.28
N GLY A 50 -11.56 15.93 -13.17
CA GLY A 50 -10.80 14.67 -13.18
C GLY A 50 -11.58 13.49 -13.72
N PHE A 51 -12.89 13.40 -13.43
CA PHE A 51 -13.75 12.37 -14.00
C PHE A 51 -13.86 12.52 -15.51
N PHE A 52 -14.00 13.74 -16.05
CA PHE A 52 -14.00 13.94 -17.51
C PHE A 52 -12.71 13.42 -18.17
N VAL A 53 -11.55 13.66 -17.56
CA VAL A 53 -10.25 13.15 -18.06
C VAL A 53 -10.19 11.62 -17.99
N LEU A 54 -10.73 11.01 -16.93
CA LEU A 54 -10.69 9.57 -16.72
C LEU A 54 -11.87 8.82 -17.36
N PHE A 55 -12.90 9.51 -17.82
CA PHE A 55 -14.12 8.91 -18.37
C PHE A 55 -13.86 7.95 -19.55
N PRO A 56 -12.92 8.22 -20.48
CA PRO A 56 -12.59 7.28 -21.55
C PRO A 56 -12.25 5.87 -21.04
N PHE A 57 -11.58 5.73 -19.89
CA PHE A 57 -11.26 4.43 -19.32
C PHE A 57 -12.50 3.67 -18.81
N LEU A 58 -13.54 4.37 -18.37
CA LEU A 58 -14.83 3.75 -18.02
C LEU A 58 -15.46 3.09 -19.25
N ILE A 59 -15.41 3.77 -20.40
CA ILE A 59 -15.94 3.25 -21.67
C ILE A 59 -15.08 2.08 -22.17
N ILE A 60 -13.76 2.26 -22.26
CA ILE A 60 -12.81 1.27 -22.77
C ILE A 60 -12.93 -0.04 -21.98
N TYR A 61 -13.00 0.05 -20.66
CA TYR A 61 -13.01 -1.13 -19.78
C TYR A 61 -14.40 -1.51 -19.26
N ARG A 62 -15.49 -0.98 -19.83
CA ARG A 62 -16.88 -1.21 -19.37
C ARG A 62 -17.25 -2.69 -19.19
N LYS A 63 -16.67 -3.59 -20.00
CA LYS A 63 -16.94 -5.04 -19.90
C LYS A 63 -16.46 -5.62 -18.56
N GLN A 64 -15.39 -5.07 -17.98
CA GLN A 64 -14.84 -5.52 -16.69
C GLN A 64 -15.75 -5.17 -15.50
N ILE A 65 -16.69 -4.22 -15.67
CA ILE A 65 -17.66 -3.86 -14.62
C ILE A 65 -18.49 -5.08 -14.21
N LYS A 66 -18.80 -5.98 -15.16
CA LYS A 66 -19.54 -7.23 -14.90
C LYS A 66 -18.77 -8.20 -13.98
N ASN A 67 -17.44 -8.06 -13.89
CA ASN A 67 -16.60 -8.91 -13.05
C ASN A 67 -16.44 -8.36 -11.62
N ILE A 68 -17.00 -7.19 -11.33
CA ILE A 68 -16.93 -6.57 -10.00
C ILE A 68 -17.97 -7.25 -9.09
N THR A 69 -17.48 -7.95 -8.08
CA THR A 69 -18.35 -8.57 -7.06
C THR A 69 -19.02 -7.52 -6.18
N LYS A 70 -20.10 -7.89 -5.48
CA LYS A 70 -20.78 -6.99 -4.51
C LYS A 70 -19.82 -6.42 -3.46
N LYS A 71 -18.90 -7.24 -2.94
CA LYS A 71 -17.89 -6.81 -1.96
C LYS A 71 -16.89 -5.82 -2.57
N GLN A 72 -16.51 -6.01 -3.83
CA GLN A 72 -15.64 -5.07 -4.53
C GLN A 72 -16.35 -3.75 -4.82
N TRP A 73 -17.64 -3.76 -5.17
CA TRP A 73 -18.44 -2.53 -5.30
C TRP A 73 -18.49 -1.73 -4.00
N LEU A 74 -18.69 -2.39 -2.85
CA LEU A 74 -18.59 -1.74 -1.55
C LEU A 74 -17.21 -1.12 -1.31
N ALA A 75 -16.14 -1.82 -1.68
CA ALA A 75 -14.79 -1.28 -1.59
C ALA A 75 -14.54 -0.10 -2.54
N VAL A 76 -15.08 -0.12 -3.77
CA VAL A 76 -15.01 0.99 -4.73
C VAL A 76 -15.76 2.21 -4.18
N PHE A 77 -16.95 2.01 -3.61
CA PHE A 77 -17.69 3.09 -2.94
C PHE A 77 -16.92 3.63 -1.73
N TRP A 78 -16.33 2.77 -0.90
CA TRP A 78 -15.50 3.18 0.23
C TRP A 78 -14.32 4.05 -0.22
N VAL A 79 -13.66 3.66 -1.30
CA VAL A 79 -12.56 4.41 -1.91
C VAL A 79 -13.03 5.77 -2.44
N ALA A 80 -14.20 5.86 -3.04
CA ALA A 80 -14.77 7.13 -3.50
C ALA A 80 -15.17 8.04 -2.32
N LEU A 81 -15.75 7.47 -1.26
CA LEU A 81 -16.18 8.18 -0.07
C LEU A 81 -14.99 8.66 0.77
N PHE A 82 -14.14 7.76 1.24
CA PHE A 82 -13.03 8.11 2.13
C PHE A 82 -11.82 8.64 1.34
N GLY A 83 -11.51 8.05 0.19
CA GLY A 83 -10.39 8.48 -0.62
C GLY A 83 -10.65 9.81 -1.33
N GLY A 84 -11.78 9.91 -2.04
CA GLY A 84 -12.10 11.07 -2.88
C GLY A 84 -12.83 12.18 -2.14
N ALA A 85 -13.98 11.89 -1.52
CA ALA A 85 -14.84 12.90 -0.92
C ALA A 85 -14.32 13.39 0.45
N LEU A 86 -14.37 12.54 1.46
CA LEU A 86 -14.08 12.90 2.86
C LEU A 86 -12.60 13.21 3.06
N GLY A 87 -11.69 12.35 2.61
CA GLY A 87 -10.24 12.55 2.79
C GLY A 87 -9.77 13.88 2.19
N THR A 88 -10.14 14.14 0.93
CA THR A 88 -9.78 15.39 0.24
C THR A 88 -10.46 16.61 0.86
N THR A 89 -11.71 16.48 1.35
CA THR A 89 -12.39 17.58 2.04
C THR A 89 -11.73 17.89 3.39
N PHE A 90 -11.39 16.86 4.16
CA PHE A 90 -10.76 17.01 5.48
C PHE A 90 -9.37 17.61 5.36
N ILE A 91 -8.52 17.15 4.43
CA ILE A 91 -7.19 17.75 4.25
C ILE A 91 -7.29 19.19 3.77
N THR A 92 -8.20 19.49 2.84
CA THR A 92 -8.41 20.87 2.34
C THR A 92 -8.87 21.77 3.48
N LYS A 93 -9.80 21.29 4.31
CA LYS A 93 -10.29 22.03 5.47
C LYS A 93 -9.20 22.22 6.53
N ALA A 94 -8.37 21.21 6.78
CA ALA A 94 -7.24 21.31 7.71
C ALA A 94 -6.25 22.39 7.23
N LEU A 95 -5.88 22.38 5.95
CA LEU A 95 -4.98 23.39 5.36
C LEU A 95 -5.61 24.80 5.38
N PHE A 96 -6.90 24.92 5.09
CA PHE A 96 -7.58 26.20 5.11
C PHE A 96 -7.63 26.77 6.54
N LEU A 97 -7.88 25.93 7.55
CA LEU A 97 -7.90 26.36 8.95
C LEU A 97 -6.54 26.83 9.48
N THR A 98 -5.42 26.43 8.86
CA THR A 98 -4.09 26.97 9.22
C THR A 98 -3.77 28.29 8.53
N GLY A 99 -4.63 28.76 7.60
CA GLY A 99 -4.31 29.87 6.72
C GLY A 99 -3.03 29.65 5.90
N PHE A 100 -2.62 28.39 5.72
CA PHE A 100 -1.34 28.01 5.09
C PHE A 100 -0.06 28.49 5.81
N HIS A 101 -0.15 28.90 7.09
CA HIS A 101 1.04 29.27 7.88
C HIS A 101 1.68 28.03 8.56
N ASP A 102 0.87 27.16 9.18
CA ASP A 102 1.33 25.97 9.92
C ASP A 102 1.09 24.65 9.16
N ILE A 103 1.43 24.61 7.86
CA ILE A 103 1.23 23.42 7.00
C ILE A 103 1.98 22.19 7.54
N SER A 104 3.11 22.40 8.22
CA SER A 104 3.95 21.34 8.79
C SER A 104 3.21 20.46 9.82
N VAL A 105 2.27 21.02 10.58
CA VAL A 105 1.42 20.26 11.53
C VAL A 105 0.52 19.28 10.77
N VAL A 106 -0.12 19.75 9.70
CA VAL A 106 -0.98 18.93 8.85
C VAL A 106 -0.16 17.81 8.19
N ILE A 107 1.01 18.15 7.63
CA ILE A 107 1.95 17.19 7.02
C ILE A 107 2.41 16.14 8.04
N LEU A 108 2.72 16.55 9.27
CA LEU A 108 3.12 15.64 10.33
C LEU A 108 2.02 14.62 10.64
N LEU A 109 0.78 15.09 10.82
CA LEU A 109 -0.35 14.22 11.17
C LEU A 109 -0.72 13.26 10.02
N GLN A 110 -0.46 13.62 8.77
CA GLN A 110 -0.61 12.69 7.64
C GLN A 110 0.33 11.49 7.71
N LYS A 111 1.43 11.54 8.46
CA LYS A 111 2.34 10.38 8.63
C LYS A 111 1.73 9.23 9.43
N PHE A 112 0.56 9.42 10.03
CA PHE A 112 -0.20 8.33 10.64
C PHE A 112 -0.96 7.50 9.59
N GLN A 113 -1.09 7.99 8.34
CA GLN A 113 -1.78 7.27 7.26
C GLN A 113 -1.27 5.82 7.06
N PRO A 114 0.06 5.55 7.03
CA PRO A 114 0.56 4.19 6.88
C PRO A 114 0.12 3.24 7.99
N ILE A 115 -0.09 3.73 9.21
CA ILE A 115 -0.57 2.90 10.32
C ILE A 115 -1.98 2.39 10.00
N PHE A 116 -2.89 3.28 9.59
CA PHE A 116 -4.24 2.90 9.21
C PHE A 116 -4.26 1.96 8.00
N ALA A 117 -3.48 2.26 6.95
CA ALA A 117 -3.40 1.42 5.76
C ALA A 117 -2.85 0.02 6.07
N ILE A 118 -1.78 -0.10 6.86
CA ILE A 118 -1.17 -1.38 7.23
C ILE A 118 -2.13 -2.21 8.10
N VAL A 119 -2.79 -1.59 9.08
CA VAL A 119 -3.76 -2.28 9.95
C VAL A 119 -4.95 -2.78 9.13
N LEU A 120 -5.54 -1.94 8.28
CA LEU A 120 -6.66 -2.33 7.43
C LEU A 120 -6.26 -3.36 6.37
N ALA A 121 -5.06 -3.27 5.80
CA ALA A 121 -4.53 -4.30 4.92
C ALA A 121 -4.34 -5.64 5.65
N ALA A 122 -3.84 -5.63 6.89
CA ALA A 122 -3.70 -6.85 7.69
C ALA A 122 -5.06 -7.50 8.01
N ILE A 123 -6.10 -6.70 8.25
CA ILE A 123 -7.46 -7.18 8.58
C ILE A 123 -8.21 -7.66 7.32
N PHE A 124 -8.32 -6.78 6.31
CA PHE A 124 -9.22 -6.99 5.16
C PHE A 124 -8.53 -7.67 3.98
N LEU A 125 -7.25 -7.39 3.73
CA LEU A 125 -6.46 -8.05 2.67
C LEU A 125 -5.71 -9.27 3.18
N ARG A 126 -5.71 -9.49 4.51
CA ARG A 126 -4.92 -10.54 5.18
C ARG A 126 -3.44 -10.45 4.84
N GLU A 127 -2.92 -9.24 4.65
CA GLU A 127 -1.48 -9.03 4.50
C GLU A 127 -0.78 -9.41 5.81
N ARG A 128 0.32 -10.16 5.68
CA ARG A 128 1.10 -10.66 6.81
C ARG A 128 2.55 -10.32 6.56
N PHE A 129 3.23 -9.92 7.62
CA PHE A 129 4.56 -9.33 7.50
C PHE A 129 5.60 -10.08 8.34
N PRO A 130 6.82 -10.28 7.82
CA PRO A 130 7.93 -10.76 8.63
C PRO A 130 8.34 -9.71 9.68
N LYS A 131 9.01 -10.11 10.76
CA LYS A 131 9.42 -9.20 11.86
C LYS A 131 10.16 -7.94 11.35
N ASN A 132 11.05 -8.12 10.37
CA ASN A 132 11.85 -7.03 9.81
C ASN A 132 11.00 -5.94 9.15
N PHE A 133 9.82 -6.27 8.63
CA PHE A 133 8.91 -5.28 8.05
C PHE A 133 8.51 -4.22 9.08
N TYR A 134 8.16 -4.62 10.30
CA TYR A 134 7.74 -3.70 11.35
C TYR A 134 8.89 -2.78 11.79
N ILE A 135 10.12 -3.30 11.84
CA ILE A 135 11.32 -2.53 12.17
C ILE A 135 11.55 -1.44 11.11
N TYR A 136 11.59 -1.81 9.83
CA TYR A 136 11.81 -0.84 8.76
C TYR A 136 10.64 0.15 8.62
N THR A 137 9.41 -0.28 8.88
CA THR A 137 8.25 0.61 8.93
C THR A 137 8.40 1.65 10.04
N ALA A 138 8.75 1.24 11.26
CA ALA A 138 8.97 2.15 12.38
C ALA A 138 10.11 3.15 12.06
N ILE A 139 11.22 2.67 11.49
CA ILE A 139 12.33 3.51 11.04
C ILE A 139 11.85 4.52 9.99
N ALA A 140 11.06 4.11 8.99
CA ALA A 140 10.55 5.00 7.95
C ALA A 140 9.61 6.07 8.51
N LEU A 141 8.74 5.73 9.47
CA LEU A 141 7.83 6.68 10.10
C LEU A 141 8.58 7.71 10.95
N VAL A 142 9.55 7.26 11.75
CA VAL A 142 10.42 8.15 12.54
C VAL A 142 11.27 9.02 11.64
N ALA A 143 11.88 8.47 10.58
CA ALA A 143 12.64 9.28 9.63
C ALA A 143 11.75 10.29 8.90
N GLY A 144 10.52 9.89 8.56
CA GLY A 144 9.50 10.78 8.05
C GLY A 144 9.28 11.98 8.98
N TYR A 145 9.24 11.81 10.31
CA TYR A 145 9.19 12.90 11.29
C TYR A 145 10.26 13.97 11.03
N PHE A 146 11.53 13.56 11.02
CA PHE A 146 12.69 14.43 10.84
C PHE A 146 12.74 15.15 9.48
N MET A 147 12.04 14.63 8.47
CA MET A 147 11.95 15.26 7.15
C MET A 147 11.01 16.47 7.09
N THR A 148 10.01 16.54 7.96
CA THR A 148 9.01 17.64 7.91
C THR A 148 9.48 18.89 8.62
N PHE A 149 10.33 18.76 9.63
CA PHE A 149 10.76 19.89 10.45
C PHE A 149 12.21 20.25 10.16
N LYS A 150 12.45 21.52 9.81
CA LYS A 150 13.81 22.07 9.70
C LYS A 150 14.55 21.99 11.04
N ASN A 151 13.84 22.25 12.13
CA ASN A 151 14.28 22.00 13.50
C ASN A 151 13.37 20.93 14.16
N PRO A 152 13.85 19.69 14.37
CA PRO A 152 13.04 18.59 14.88
C PRO A 152 12.47 18.79 16.28
N TRP A 153 12.99 19.76 17.03
CA TRP A 153 12.61 20.03 18.42
C TRP A 153 11.47 21.06 18.54
N THR A 154 11.00 21.62 17.43
CA THR A 154 9.98 22.68 17.41
C THR A 154 8.53 22.16 17.55
N ILE A 155 8.31 21.11 18.35
CA ILE A 155 6.97 20.51 18.61
C ILE A 155 5.99 21.52 19.25
N GLY A 156 6.47 22.67 19.72
CA GLY A 156 5.69 23.73 20.37
C GLY A 156 4.45 24.21 19.60
N ASN A 157 4.40 24.08 18.26
CA ASN A 157 3.23 24.49 17.48
C ASN A 157 2.05 23.52 17.56
N LEU A 158 2.25 22.26 17.97
CA LEU A 158 1.14 21.30 18.07
C LEU A 158 0.20 21.64 19.24
N ALA A 159 0.73 22.18 20.33
CA ALA A 159 -0.06 22.63 21.48
C ALA A 159 -0.92 23.87 21.16
N ASN A 160 -0.47 24.69 20.20
CA ASN A 160 -1.16 25.90 19.76
C ASN A 160 -2.06 25.66 18.54
N ALA A 161 -2.00 24.49 17.91
CA ALA A 161 -2.82 24.18 16.75
C ALA A 161 -4.30 24.13 17.15
N VAL A 162 -5.15 24.81 16.37
CA VAL A 162 -6.60 24.78 16.55
C VAL A 162 -7.07 23.32 16.54
N SER A 163 -7.85 22.92 17.55
CA SER A 163 -8.33 21.54 17.73
C SER A 163 -8.94 20.93 16.45
N GLY A 164 -9.63 21.76 15.65
CA GLY A 164 -10.16 21.39 14.34
C GLY A 164 -9.10 20.93 13.33
N VAL A 165 -7.92 21.57 13.27
CA VAL A 165 -6.84 21.20 12.33
C VAL A 165 -6.37 19.77 12.61
N ILE A 166 -6.15 19.44 13.89
CA ILE A 166 -5.68 18.12 14.31
C ILE A 166 -6.71 17.05 13.94
N VAL A 167 -7.99 17.29 14.26
CA VAL A 167 -9.08 16.36 13.97
C VAL A 167 -9.20 16.12 12.47
N TYR A 168 -9.30 17.17 11.65
CA TYR A 168 -9.43 17.01 10.20
C TYR A 168 -8.21 16.34 9.57
N ALA A 169 -6.99 16.66 10.01
CA ALA A 169 -5.79 16.02 9.49
C ALA A 169 -5.77 14.52 9.83
N LEU A 170 -6.08 14.12 11.07
CA LEU A 170 -6.14 12.70 11.45
C LEU A 170 -7.28 11.95 10.73
N LEU A 171 -8.44 12.59 10.55
CA LEU A 171 -9.53 12.02 9.75
C LEU A 171 -9.12 11.82 8.29
N ALA A 172 -8.38 12.77 7.69
CA ALA A 172 -7.82 12.60 6.35
C ALA A 172 -6.83 11.43 6.28
N ALA A 173 -5.94 11.31 7.28
CA ALA A 173 -4.97 10.22 7.36
C ALA A 173 -5.67 8.84 7.46
N PHE A 174 -6.72 8.73 8.27
CA PHE A 174 -7.55 7.52 8.31
C PHE A 174 -8.25 7.27 6.97
N ALA A 175 -8.86 8.30 6.39
CA ALA A 175 -9.65 8.19 5.18
C ALA A 175 -8.79 7.70 4.00
N TRP A 176 -7.63 8.32 3.76
CA TRP A 176 -6.70 7.90 2.72
C TRP A 176 -6.05 6.55 3.02
N GLY A 177 -5.64 6.28 4.26
CA GLY A 177 -5.08 4.98 4.63
C GLY A 177 -6.07 3.83 4.39
N SER A 178 -7.35 4.06 4.70
CA SER A 178 -8.42 3.11 4.40
C SER A 178 -8.64 2.96 2.89
N ALA A 179 -8.61 4.05 2.13
CA ALA A 179 -8.76 4.02 0.69
C ALA A 179 -7.61 3.28 -0.01
N THR A 180 -6.39 3.28 0.54
CA THR A 180 -5.27 2.45 0.04
C THR A 180 -5.60 0.96 0.18
N ALA A 181 -6.05 0.52 1.36
CA ALA A 181 -6.37 -0.89 1.61
C ALA A 181 -7.56 -1.37 0.75
N PHE A 182 -8.66 -0.63 0.72
CA PHE A 182 -9.84 -0.97 -0.11
C PHE A 182 -9.60 -0.75 -1.61
N GLY A 183 -8.69 0.16 -1.97
CA GLY A 183 -8.20 0.34 -3.34
C GLY A 183 -7.45 -0.90 -3.83
N LYS A 184 -6.59 -1.48 -2.98
CA LYS A 184 -5.90 -2.74 -3.31
C LYS A 184 -6.88 -3.91 -3.41
N TYR A 185 -7.92 -3.94 -2.57
CA TYR A 185 -8.98 -4.96 -2.65
C TYR A 185 -9.76 -4.87 -3.97
N SER A 186 -10.17 -3.66 -4.36
CA SER A 186 -11.02 -3.43 -5.53
C SER A 186 -10.30 -3.65 -6.86
N ILE A 187 -8.99 -3.38 -6.95
CA ILE A 187 -8.23 -3.43 -8.21
C ILE A 187 -7.86 -4.85 -8.70
N LYS A 188 -8.06 -5.89 -7.88
CA LYS A 188 -7.56 -7.28 -8.16
C LYS A 188 -7.93 -7.78 -9.56
N ASN A 189 -9.18 -7.55 -10.00
CA ASN A 189 -9.73 -8.12 -11.24
C ASN A 189 -10.14 -7.06 -12.27
N ILE A 190 -9.77 -5.80 -12.08
CA ILE A 190 -10.11 -4.70 -12.98
C ILE A 190 -8.87 -3.88 -13.36
N SER A 191 -8.97 -3.08 -14.42
CA SER A 191 -7.89 -2.18 -14.81
C SER A 191 -7.75 -1.01 -13.83
N TYR A 192 -6.52 -0.49 -13.68
CA TYR A 192 -6.25 0.66 -12.82
C TYR A 192 -6.98 1.92 -13.32
N GLY A 193 -7.07 2.10 -14.65
CA GLY A 193 -7.84 3.17 -15.27
C GLY A 193 -9.33 3.09 -14.92
N LEU A 194 -9.94 1.89 -15.01
CA LEU A 194 -11.36 1.72 -14.64
C LEU A 194 -11.61 2.06 -13.17
N LEU A 195 -10.76 1.60 -12.25
CA LEU A 195 -10.90 1.94 -10.83
C LEU A 195 -10.77 3.45 -10.59
N ALA A 196 -9.82 4.11 -11.26
CA ALA A 196 -9.66 5.56 -11.18
C ALA A 196 -10.93 6.29 -11.66
N SER A 197 -11.50 5.92 -12.81
CA SER A 197 -12.73 6.52 -13.34
C SER A 197 -13.93 6.28 -12.42
N LEU A 198 -14.09 5.06 -11.91
CA LEU A 198 -15.18 4.73 -10.98
C LEU A 198 -15.07 5.51 -9.68
N ARG A 199 -13.86 5.62 -9.10
CA ARG A 199 -13.61 6.44 -7.91
C ARG A 199 -14.04 7.87 -8.15
N PHE A 200 -13.52 8.52 -9.20
CA PHE A 200 -13.81 9.92 -9.50
C PHE A 200 -15.31 10.14 -9.78
N GLY A 201 -15.93 9.29 -10.60
CA GLY A 201 -17.35 9.39 -10.92
C GLY A 201 -18.23 9.24 -9.69
N LEU A 202 -17.97 8.26 -8.83
CA LEU A 202 -18.72 8.10 -7.58
C LEU A 202 -18.45 9.25 -6.59
N THR A 203 -17.24 9.78 -6.53
CA THR A 203 -16.95 10.95 -5.69
C THR A 203 -17.74 12.17 -6.17
N VAL A 204 -17.88 12.40 -7.48
CA VAL A 204 -18.73 13.46 -8.03
C VAL A 204 -20.18 13.29 -7.56
N LEU A 205 -20.72 12.07 -7.62
CA LEU A 205 -22.09 11.80 -7.15
C LEU A 205 -22.25 12.06 -5.65
N ILE A 206 -21.29 11.64 -4.84
CA ILE A 206 -21.29 11.86 -3.38
C ILE A 206 -21.22 13.35 -3.05
N MET A 207 -20.40 14.10 -3.79
CA MET A 207 -20.11 15.51 -3.52
C MET A 207 -21.12 16.48 -4.15
N LEU A 208 -22.00 16.01 -5.03
CA LEU A 208 -22.96 16.87 -5.73
C LEU A 208 -23.88 17.65 -4.77
N ILE A 209 -24.55 16.95 -3.84
CA ILE A 209 -25.48 17.58 -2.89
C ILE A 209 -24.75 18.52 -1.90
N PRO A 210 -23.59 18.13 -1.31
CA PRO A 210 -22.81 19.06 -0.51
C PRO A 210 -22.34 20.31 -1.28
N ALA A 211 -21.93 20.15 -2.54
CA ALA A 211 -21.33 21.24 -3.32
C ALA A 211 -22.34 22.22 -3.91
N ILE A 212 -23.54 21.76 -4.30
CA ILE A 212 -24.55 22.63 -4.92
C ILE A 212 -25.00 23.77 -4.01
N ARG A 213 -24.90 23.60 -2.69
CA ARG A 213 -25.19 24.65 -1.69
C ARG A 213 -24.26 25.86 -1.79
N TYR A 214 -23.12 25.70 -2.44
CA TYR A 214 -22.06 26.69 -2.54
C TYR A 214 -21.83 27.15 -3.98
N PHE A 215 -22.58 26.60 -4.95
CA PHE A 215 -22.42 26.90 -6.36
C PHE A 215 -23.59 27.76 -6.83
N ASN A 216 -23.36 29.08 -6.98
CA ASN A 216 -24.38 30.02 -7.48
C ASN A 216 -24.18 30.35 -8.96
N GLY A 217 -23.00 30.08 -9.52
CA GLY A 217 -22.76 30.11 -10.97
C GLY A 217 -21.27 30.02 -11.34
N LEU A 218 -20.97 29.93 -12.64
CA LEU A 218 -19.58 29.89 -13.15
C LEU A 218 -18.79 31.18 -12.87
N GLY A 219 -19.47 32.29 -12.60
CA GLY A 219 -18.86 33.58 -12.25
C GLY A 219 -18.23 33.63 -10.85
N ASP A 220 -18.55 32.68 -9.98
CA ASP A 220 -18.01 32.61 -8.61
C ASP A 220 -16.53 32.18 -8.58
N ILE A 221 -16.03 31.62 -9.69
CA ILE A 221 -14.68 31.06 -9.81
C ILE A 221 -13.89 31.89 -10.81
N ASN A 222 -12.82 32.53 -10.34
CA ASN A 222 -12.01 33.40 -11.18
C ASN A 222 -11.08 32.61 -12.13
N GLY A 223 -10.51 33.30 -13.13
CA GLY A 223 -9.65 32.66 -14.13
C GLY A 223 -8.40 31.98 -13.57
N ILE A 224 -7.82 32.51 -12.47
CA ILE A 224 -6.67 31.89 -11.80
C ILE A 224 -7.08 30.59 -11.12
N GLN A 225 -8.25 30.57 -10.47
CA GLN A 225 -8.79 29.37 -9.83
C GLN A 225 -9.12 28.28 -10.85
N TRP A 226 -9.73 28.63 -11.99
CA TRP A 226 -9.96 27.68 -13.08
C TRP A 226 -8.64 27.09 -13.61
N LYS A 227 -7.65 27.95 -13.87
CA LYS A 227 -6.32 27.50 -14.30
C LYS A 227 -5.68 26.56 -13.27
N THR A 228 -5.77 26.91 -11.99
CA THR A 228 -5.27 26.07 -10.90
C THR A 228 -5.97 24.71 -10.85
N LEU A 229 -7.31 24.67 -10.95
CA LEU A 229 -8.07 23.41 -10.97
C LEU A 229 -7.64 22.50 -12.13
N ILE A 230 -7.43 23.07 -13.32
CA ILE A 230 -6.94 22.31 -14.48
C ILE A 230 -5.53 21.75 -14.20
N ILE A 231 -4.63 22.57 -13.64
CA ILE A 231 -3.27 22.12 -13.30
C ILE A 231 -3.35 20.98 -12.27
N ILE A 232 -4.19 21.09 -11.24
CA ILE A 232 -4.41 20.02 -10.26
C ILE A 232 -4.84 18.74 -10.97
N VAL A 233 -5.84 18.78 -11.84
CA VAL A 233 -6.37 17.59 -12.55
C VAL A 233 -5.27 16.84 -13.32
N PHE A 234 -4.40 17.57 -14.03
CA PHE A 234 -3.32 17.00 -14.84
C PHE A 234 -2.00 16.78 -14.07
N SER A 235 -1.94 17.10 -12.78
CA SER A 235 -0.80 16.84 -11.91
C SER A 235 -1.20 15.96 -10.72
N SER A 236 -1.59 16.56 -9.60
CA SER A 236 -1.89 15.92 -8.32
C SER A 236 -3.25 15.22 -8.24
N GLY A 237 -4.18 15.53 -9.15
CA GLY A 237 -5.53 14.98 -9.18
C GLY A 237 -5.62 13.68 -9.99
N ALA A 238 -6.27 13.73 -11.14
CA ALA A 238 -6.54 12.55 -11.97
C ALA A 238 -5.27 11.85 -12.47
N ALA A 239 -4.26 12.62 -12.89
CA ALA A 239 -3.00 12.07 -13.38
C ALA A 239 -2.24 11.29 -12.29
N ALA A 240 -2.00 11.89 -11.12
CA ALA A 240 -1.38 11.21 -9.99
C ALA A 240 -2.18 9.98 -9.55
N MET A 241 -3.51 10.07 -9.48
CA MET A 241 -4.35 8.92 -9.10
C MET A 241 -4.28 7.76 -10.10
N PHE A 242 -4.17 8.04 -11.40
CA PHE A 242 -3.98 7.02 -12.42
C PHE A 242 -2.64 6.29 -12.24
N ILE A 243 -1.55 7.06 -12.04
CA ILE A 243 -0.21 6.53 -11.76
C ILE A 243 -0.21 5.72 -10.44
N TYR A 244 -0.89 6.24 -9.42
CA TYR A 244 -1.03 5.58 -8.12
C TYR A 244 -1.67 4.21 -8.26
N TYR A 245 -2.80 4.10 -8.95
CA TYR A 245 -3.47 2.81 -9.15
C TYR A 245 -2.68 1.85 -10.02
N TYR A 246 -1.95 2.35 -11.02
CA TYR A 246 -0.98 1.53 -11.75
C TYR A 246 0.06 0.92 -10.81
N GLY A 247 0.57 1.71 -9.87
CA GLY A 247 1.50 1.24 -8.84
C GLY A 247 0.87 0.25 -7.87
N LEU A 248 -0.25 0.62 -7.24
CA LEU A 248 -1.00 -0.18 -6.27
C LEU A 248 -1.44 -1.54 -6.83
N LYS A 249 -1.69 -1.64 -8.13
CA LYS A 249 -1.98 -2.94 -8.76
C LYS A 249 -0.82 -3.93 -8.61
N LYS A 250 0.42 -3.45 -8.63
CA LYS A 250 1.65 -4.26 -8.66
C LYS A 250 2.26 -4.56 -7.29
N ILE A 251 1.97 -3.77 -6.27
CA ILE A 251 2.54 -3.92 -4.93
C ILE A 251 1.46 -4.10 -3.87
N SER A 252 1.84 -4.51 -2.66
CA SER A 252 0.93 -4.60 -1.52
C SER A 252 0.45 -3.21 -1.06
N ALA A 253 -0.69 -3.15 -0.37
CA ALA A 253 -1.20 -1.89 0.18
C ALA A 253 -0.24 -1.31 1.21
N SER A 254 0.37 -2.18 2.02
CA SER A 254 1.41 -1.86 3.00
C SER A 254 2.68 -1.27 2.39
N LEU A 255 3.14 -1.77 1.24
CA LEU A 255 4.29 -1.19 0.55
C LEU A 255 3.91 0.12 -0.14
N ALA A 256 2.73 0.20 -0.75
CA ALA A 256 2.24 1.43 -1.37
C ALA A 256 2.21 2.59 -0.38
N THR A 257 1.59 2.41 0.79
CA THR A 257 1.51 3.49 1.79
C THR A 257 2.86 3.93 2.34
N LEU A 258 3.88 3.06 2.32
CA LEU A 258 5.25 3.45 2.69
C LEU A 258 5.94 4.20 1.56
N CYS A 259 5.71 3.82 0.30
CA CYS A 259 6.16 4.60 -0.85
C CYS A 259 5.55 6.01 -0.86
N GLU A 260 4.34 6.19 -0.32
CA GLU A 260 3.71 7.51 -0.14
C GLU A 260 4.48 8.43 0.83
N LEU A 261 5.33 7.89 1.71
CA LEU A 261 6.28 8.68 2.52
C LEU A 261 7.35 9.40 1.68
N SER A 262 7.34 9.23 0.36
CA SER A 262 8.12 10.07 -0.55
C SER A 262 7.57 11.50 -0.64
N TRP A 263 6.32 11.73 -0.24
CA TRP A 263 5.66 13.04 -0.34
C TRP A 263 6.40 14.17 0.40
N PRO A 264 6.89 14.00 1.65
CA PRO A 264 7.72 15.03 2.30
C PRO A 264 9.06 15.26 1.59
N ILE A 265 9.62 14.26 0.87
CA ILE A 265 10.85 14.45 0.07
C ILE A 265 10.61 15.51 -1.01
N SER A 266 9.49 15.41 -1.76
CA SER A 266 9.17 16.40 -2.78
C SER A 266 8.91 17.79 -2.21
N ALA A 267 8.21 17.91 -1.08
CA ALA A 267 7.94 19.22 -0.48
C ALA A 267 9.26 19.95 -0.15
N VAL A 268 10.20 19.22 0.43
CA VAL A 268 11.54 19.70 0.77
C VAL A 268 12.34 20.08 -0.50
N LEU A 269 12.32 19.23 -1.54
CA LEU A 269 12.98 19.52 -2.82
C LEU A 269 12.38 20.72 -3.56
N LEU A 270 11.06 20.84 -3.58
CA LEU A 270 10.36 21.94 -4.25
C LEU A 270 10.59 23.27 -3.52
N ASP A 271 10.60 23.27 -2.19
CA ASP A 271 10.97 24.45 -1.39
C ASP A 271 12.40 24.93 -1.71
N TYR A 272 13.35 24.01 -1.89
CA TYR A 272 14.70 24.37 -2.36
C TYR A 272 14.70 24.93 -3.79
N ILE A 273 14.01 24.28 -4.74
CA ILE A 273 14.02 24.71 -6.15
C ILE A 273 13.40 26.10 -6.30
N ILE A 274 12.27 26.32 -5.64
CA ILE A 274 11.41 27.51 -5.81
C ILE A 274 11.86 28.63 -4.87
N ASN A 275 11.98 28.37 -3.57
CA ASN A 275 12.25 29.38 -2.56
C ASN A 275 13.75 29.52 -2.23
N LYS A 276 14.62 28.69 -2.82
CA LYS A 276 16.08 28.64 -2.55
C LYS A 276 16.41 28.34 -1.08
N ASN A 277 15.49 27.77 -0.33
CA ASN A 277 15.68 27.37 1.05
C ASN A 277 16.60 26.14 1.14
N ILE A 278 17.75 26.28 1.81
CA ILE A 278 18.70 25.19 2.00
C ILE A 278 18.09 24.12 2.92
N LEU A 279 18.18 22.86 2.48
CA LEU A 279 17.72 21.70 3.23
C LEU A 279 18.54 21.52 4.51
N SER A 280 17.89 21.24 5.64
CA SER A 280 18.64 20.90 6.85
C SER A 280 19.23 19.48 6.73
N TRP A 281 20.35 19.25 7.42
CA TRP A 281 20.97 17.92 7.47
C TRP A 281 20.01 16.84 8.00
N THR A 282 19.09 17.19 8.91
CA THR A 282 18.08 16.27 9.44
C THR A 282 17.08 15.85 8.36
N GLN A 283 16.70 16.76 7.46
CA GLN A 283 15.80 16.45 6.35
C GLN A 283 16.47 15.53 5.32
N ILE A 284 17.74 15.79 4.99
CA ILE A 284 18.51 14.95 4.06
C ILE A 284 18.69 13.54 4.63
N ILE A 285 19.14 13.43 5.88
CA ILE A 285 19.33 12.14 6.55
C ILE A 285 17.99 11.40 6.65
N GLY A 286 16.91 12.09 7.02
CA GLY A 286 15.56 11.51 7.07
C GLY A 286 15.14 10.95 5.71
N ALA A 287 15.34 11.69 4.62
CA ALA A 287 15.00 11.24 3.27
C ALA A 287 15.79 9.98 2.86
N LEU A 288 17.10 9.95 3.13
CA LEU A 288 17.95 8.79 2.87
C LEU A 288 17.51 7.57 3.67
N ILE A 289 17.13 7.74 4.95
CA ILE A 289 16.64 6.65 5.80
C ILE A 289 15.29 6.13 5.29
N VAL A 290 14.36 7.00 4.90
CA VAL A 290 13.07 6.58 4.30
C VAL A 290 13.29 5.76 3.03
N ILE A 291 14.12 6.26 2.10
CA ILE A 291 14.46 5.55 0.86
C ILE A 291 15.12 4.21 1.17
N GLY A 292 16.06 4.18 2.12
CA GLY A 292 16.75 2.96 2.55
C GLY A 292 15.78 1.93 3.16
N ALA A 293 14.87 2.37 4.03
CA ALA A 293 13.86 1.52 4.67
C ALA A 293 12.89 0.93 3.65
N ILE A 294 12.36 1.75 2.73
CA ILE A 294 11.48 1.30 1.64
C ILE A 294 12.23 0.30 0.75
N THR A 295 13.47 0.59 0.38
CA THR A 295 14.31 -0.31 -0.43
C THR A 295 14.54 -1.65 0.26
N LYS A 296 14.80 -1.66 1.57
CA LYS A 296 14.93 -2.90 2.34
C LYS A 296 13.63 -3.69 2.39
N ILE A 297 12.48 -3.02 2.51
CA ILE A 297 11.17 -3.69 2.46
C ILE A 297 10.93 -4.28 1.06
N MET A 298 11.22 -3.55 -0.01
CA MET A 298 11.12 -4.05 -1.39
C MET A 298 11.99 -5.28 -1.62
N LEU A 299 13.23 -5.28 -1.13
CA LEU A 299 14.14 -6.43 -1.21
C LEU A 299 13.64 -7.64 -0.41
N ASN A 300 12.94 -7.41 0.70
CA ASN A 300 12.37 -8.46 1.54
C ASN A 300 11.05 -9.01 0.99
N ASN A 301 10.38 -8.30 0.07
CA ASN A 301 9.12 -8.70 -0.52
C ASN A 301 9.30 -9.46 -1.86
N ARG A 302 10.48 -10.06 -2.06
CA ARG A 302 10.81 -10.85 -3.25
C ARG A 302 10.34 -12.30 -3.13
N SER A 303 10.12 -12.92 -4.28
CA SER A 303 9.94 -14.36 -4.40
C SER A 303 11.27 -15.08 -4.17
N TYR A 304 11.25 -16.14 -3.38
CA TYR A 304 12.38 -17.02 -3.17
C TYR A 304 12.24 -18.22 -4.11
N HIS A 305 13.23 -18.40 -4.97
CA HIS A 305 13.33 -19.53 -5.89
C HIS A 305 14.25 -20.58 -5.25
N LEU A 306 13.70 -21.75 -4.97
CA LEU A 306 14.36 -22.85 -4.29
C LEU A 306 14.37 -24.04 -5.24
N ASN A 307 15.56 -24.48 -5.65
CA ASN A 307 15.75 -25.78 -6.30
C ASN A 307 16.20 -26.75 -5.21
N GLY A 308 15.26 -27.54 -4.71
CA GLY A 308 15.50 -28.42 -3.57
C GLY A 308 15.29 -29.87 -3.92
N LYS A 309 16.28 -30.71 -3.56
CA LYS A 309 16.13 -32.15 -3.60
C LYS A 309 15.16 -32.59 -2.51
N VAL A 310 14.19 -33.41 -2.89
CA VAL A 310 13.26 -34.05 -1.95
C VAL A 310 14.02 -35.16 -1.22
N ILE A 311 14.08 -35.04 0.09
CA ILE A 311 14.78 -35.97 0.98
C ILE A 311 13.79 -36.80 1.78
N ALA A 312 14.22 -37.96 2.25
CA ALA A 312 13.43 -38.78 3.15
C ALA A 312 13.11 -37.99 4.42
N GLY A 313 11.82 -37.84 4.70
CA GLY A 313 11.33 -37.30 5.97
C GLY A 313 11.26 -38.40 7.04
N LEU A 314 10.69 -38.07 8.20
CA LEU A 314 10.43 -39.05 9.27
C LEU A 314 9.13 -39.86 9.06
N GLY A 315 8.52 -39.80 7.86
CA GLY A 315 7.30 -40.55 7.54
C GLY A 315 6.04 -40.14 8.31
N GLN A 316 6.00 -38.94 8.91
CA GLN A 316 4.92 -38.56 9.85
C GLN A 316 3.70 -37.89 9.20
N GLY A 317 3.69 -37.67 7.88
CA GLY A 317 2.56 -37.07 7.15
C GLY A 317 1.28 -37.89 7.24
N GLU A 318 1.39 -39.21 7.48
CA GLU A 318 0.24 -40.10 7.71
C GLU A 318 -0.54 -39.71 8.97
N LYS A 319 0.13 -39.29 10.05
CA LYS A 319 -0.52 -38.95 11.33
C LYS A 319 -1.28 -37.64 11.28
N THR A 320 -0.88 -36.71 10.41
CA THR A 320 -1.55 -35.41 10.22
C THR A 320 -2.55 -35.44 9.06
N GLY A 321 -2.58 -36.53 8.27
CA GLY A 321 -3.38 -36.64 7.04
C GLY A 321 -2.93 -35.69 5.93
N LEU A 322 -1.76 -35.06 6.06
CA LEU A 322 -1.24 -34.07 5.13
C LEU A 322 0.19 -34.45 4.76
N HIS A 323 0.32 -35.07 3.58
CA HIS A 323 1.62 -35.43 3.03
C HIS A 323 2.42 -34.16 2.71
N THR A 324 3.68 -34.13 3.17
CA THR A 324 4.63 -33.05 2.89
C THR A 324 5.92 -33.60 2.31
N ALA A 325 6.45 -32.92 1.30
CA ALA A 325 7.78 -33.18 0.76
C ALA A 325 8.82 -32.45 1.61
N ASN A 326 9.77 -33.21 2.18
CA ASN A 326 10.88 -32.63 2.93
C ASN A 326 12.00 -32.24 1.98
N LEU A 327 12.60 -31.08 2.20
CA LEU A 327 13.64 -30.52 1.34
C LEU A 327 14.92 -30.26 2.13
N GLU A 328 16.05 -30.25 1.43
CA GLU A 328 17.32 -29.87 2.02
C GLU A 328 17.27 -28.44 2.59
N LEU A 329 17.53 -28.31 3.89
CA LEU A 329 17.52 -27.02 4.61
C LEU A 329 18.52 -26.01 4.02
N SER A 330 19.60 -26.52 3.39
CA SER A 330 20.66 -25.71 2.79
C SER A 330 20.14 -24.76 1.70
N VAL A 331 19.04 -25.10 1.04
CA VAL A 331 18.45 -24.30 -0.04
C VAL A 331 17.80 -23.04 0.52
N ALA A 332 17.10 -23.14 1.66
CA ALA A 332 16.53 -21.98 2.35
C ALA A 332 17.60 -21.06 2.95
N THR A 333 18.67 -21.62 3.52
CA THR A 333 19.75 -20.81 4.11
C THR A 333 20.58 -20.09 3.04
N LYS A 334 20.92 -20.75 1.93
CA LYS A 334 21.62 -20.15 0.78
C LYS A 334 20.85 -18.98 0.18
N THR A 335 19.52 -19.10 0.08
CA THR A 335 18.65 -18.03 -0.44
C THR A 335 18.34 -16.93 0.58
N LYS A 336 18.79 -17.10 1.83
CA LYS A 336 18.47 -16.20 2.96
C LYS A 336 16.97 -15.99 3.12
N MET A 337 16.19 -17.06 2.94
CA MET A 337 14.75 -17.02 3.12
C MET A 337 14.42 -16.83 4.62
N PRO A 338 13.52 -15.91 5.00
CA PRO A 338 13.07 -15.80 6.39
C PRO A 338 12.29 -17.06 6.79
N LYS A 339 12.35 -17.42 8.07
CA LYS A 339 11.52 -18.50 8.61
C LYS A 339 10.04 -18.08 8.59
N GLY A 340 9.17 -18.99 8.17
CA GLY A 340 7.74 -18.75 8.08
C GLY A 340 7.02 -19.81 7.24
N LEU A 341 5.71 -19.60 7.13
CA LEU A 341 4.86 -20.31 6.19
C LEU A 341 4.56 -19.40 5.00
N TYR A 342 4.67 -19.94 3.80
CA TYR A 342 4.49 -19.23 2.54
C TYR A 342 3.51 -20.01 1.65
N THR A 343 2.76 -19.31 0.80
CA THR A 343 2.22 -19.95 -0.41
C THR A 343 3.34 -20.06 -1.45
N CYS A 344 3.30 -21.09 -2.28
CA CYS A 344 4.26 -21.26 -3.35
C CYS A 344 3.64 -21.89 -4.60
N ALA A 345 4.24 -21.57 -5.74
CA ALA A 345 4.15 -22.36 -6.95
C ALA A 345 5.28 -23.40 -6.94
N LEU A 346 4.98 -24.60 -7.42
CA LEU A 346 5.94 -25.68 -7.55
C LEU A 346 5.93 -26.21 -8.98
N GLU A 347 7.08 -26.69 -9.43
CA GLU A 347 7.22 -27.40 -10.70
C GLU A 347 7.83 -28.78 -10.43
N ILE A 348 7.10 -29.82 -10.81
CA ILE A 348 7.48 -31.22 -10.63
C ILE A 348 7.34 -31.89 -11.99
N GLU A 349 8.43 -32.41 -12.54
CA GLU A 349 8.44 -33.04 -13.87
C GLU A 349 7.76 -32.16 -14.96
N SER A 350 8.07 -30.86 -14.97
CA SER A 350 7.47 -29.85 -15.87
C SER A 350 5.96 -29.61 -15.70
N LYS A 351 5.33 -30.15 -14.65
CA LYS A 351 3.93 -29.88 -14.30
C LYS A 351 3.82 -28.86 -13.17
N PRO A 352 2.98 -27.83 -13.32
CA PRO A 352 2.79 -26.81 -12.30
C PRO A 352 1.85 -27.28 -11.19
N TYR A 353 2.21 -26.98 -9.95
CA TYR A 353 1.41 -27.20 -8.75
C TYR A 353 1.41 -25.96 -7.86
N SER A 354 0.46 -25.90 -6.93
CA SER A 354 0.42 -24.90 -5.86
C SER A 354 0.54 -25.57 -4.52
N GLY A 355 1.10 -24.88 -3.54
CA GLY A 355 1.31 -25.46 -2.23
C GLY A 355 1.62 -24.47 -1.12
N LEU A 356 1.90 -25.02 0.04
CA LEU A 356 2.46 -24.31 1.18
C LEU A 356 3.90 -24.72 1.38
N LEU A 357 4.78 -23.75 1.60
CA LEU A 357 6.15 -23.98 2.03
C LEU A 357 6.32 -23.53 3.46
N TYR A 358 6.66 -24.48 4.34
CA TYR A 358 7.03 -24.22 5.73
C TYR A 358 8.55 -24.23 5.88
N TYR A 359 9.11 -23.15 6.41
CA TYR A 359 10.50 -23.08 6.86
C TYR A 359 10.55 -22.65 8.31
N GLY A 360 10.99 -23.53 9.21
CA GLY A 360 11.10 -23.16 10.62
C GLY A 360 11.29 -24.33 11.56
N TYR A 361 11.20 -24.04 12.86
CA TYR A 361 11.41 -25.02 13.91
C TYR A 361 10.31 -26.08 13.90
N ASN A 362 10.69 -27.35 13.84
CA ASN A 362 9.78 -28.48 14.01
C ASN A 362 9.82 -28.91 15.48
N SER A 363 8.69 -28.78 16.18
CA SER A 363 8.58 -29.12 17.61
C SER A 363 8.87 -30.60 17.91
N LEU A 364 8.66 -31.50 16.94
CA LEU A 364 8.84 -32.93 17.13
C LEU A 364 10.31 -33.33 16.99
N THR A 365 10.99 -32.82 15.95
CA THR A 365 12.41 -33.14 15.68
C THR A 365 13.37 -32.27 16.48
N LYS A 366 12.87 -31.20 17.10
CA LYS A 366 13.63 -30.16 17.79
C LYS A 366 14.69 -29.49 16.90
N LYS A 367 14.53 -29.55 15.58
CA LYS A 367 15.41 -28.93 14.58
C LYS A 367 14.59 -28.12 13.58
N ASP A 368 15.24 -27.23 12.83
CA ASP A 368 14.59 -26.56 11.71
C ASP A 368 14.35 -27.53 10.54
N CYS A 369 13.22 -27.39 9.86
CA CYS A 369 12.89 -28.13 8.65
C CYS A 369 12.44 -27.19 7.52
N LEU A 370 12.47 -27.72 6.30
CA LEU A 370 11.90 -27.11 5.10
C LEU A 370 10.95 -28.13 4.47
N GLU A 371 9.65 -27.86 4.52
CA GLU A 371 8.60 -28.80 4.14
C GLU A 371 7.61 -28.15 3.18
N ALA A 372 7.30 -28.82 2.07
CA ALA A 372 6.33 -28.37 1.10
C ALA A 372 5.08 -29.27 1.15
N HIS A 373 3.91 -28.68 1.38
CA HIS A 373 2.62 -29.36 1.17
C HIS A 373 2.11 -29.03 -0.23
N ILE A 374 2.00 -30.05 -1.08
CA ILE A 374 1.68 -29.91 -2.51
C ILE A 374 0.20 -30.24 -2.69
N LEU A 375 -0.58 -29.31 -3.24
CA LEU A 375 -2.02 -29.51 -3.42
C LEU A 375 -2.29 -30.44 -4.60
N ASN A 376 -3.28 -31.32 -4.42
CA ASN A 376 -3.79 -32.24 -5.46
C ASN A 376 -2.68 -33.05 -6.16
N PHE A 377 -1.63 -33.41 -5.40
CA PHE A 377 -0.52 -34.20 -5.89
C PHE A 377 -0.57 -35.61 -5.30
N SER A 378 -0.33 -36.60 -6.16
CA SER A 378 -0.15 -38.01 -5.79
C SER A 378 1.00 -38.58 -6.60
N GLY A 379 2.00 -39.16 -5.94
CA GLY A 379 3.16 -39.76 -6.59
C GLY A 379 4.36 -39.82 -5.65
N ASP A 380 5.38 -40.59 -6.05
CA ASP A 380 6.67 -40.63 -5.37
C ASP A 380 7.64 -39.67 -6.07
N ILE A 381 8.18 -38.72 -5.32
CA ILE A 381 9.14 -37.71 -5.78
C ILE A 381 10.43 -37.73 -4.95
N TYR A 382 10.66 -38.76 -4.15
CA TYR A 382 11.89 -38.87 -3.35
C TYR A 382 13.13 -38.86 -4.24
N GLY A 383 14.14 -38.08 -3.83
CA GLY A 383 15.38 -37.92 -4.58
C GLY A 383 15.28 -36.98 -5.79
N GLN A 384 14.09 -36.58 -6.22
CA GLN A 384 13.91 -35.61 -7.30
C GLN A 384 14.24 -34.19 -6.83
N THR A 385 14.72 -33.35 -7.74
CA THR A 385 14.86 -31.91 -7.48
C THR A 385 13.61 -31.19 -7.98
N ILE A 386 12.95 -30.45 -7.10
CA ILE A 386 11.76 -29.66 -7.44
C ILE A 386 12.07 -28.16 -7.35
N LEU A 387 11.50 -27.40 -8.28
CA LEU A 387 11.55 -25.93 -8.25
C LEU A 387 10.37 -25.42 -7.43
N ILE A 388 10.63 -24.54 -6.47
CA ILE A 388 9.64 -23.90 -5.63
C ILE A 388 9.84 -22.40 -5.68
N ILE A 389 8.77 -21.66 -5.94
CA ILE A 389 8.76 -20.20 -5.99
C ILE A 389 7.76 -19.71 -4.95
N THR A 390 8.23 -19.04 -3.90
CA THR A 390 7.33 -18.47 -2.89
C THR A 390 6.57 -17.28 -3.44
N GLU A 391 5.28 -17.15 -3.13
CA GLU A 391 4.44 -16.06 -3.63
C GLU A 391 4.00 -15.12 -2.50
N ARG A 392 3.49 -15.65 -1.38
CA ARG A 392 2.95 -14.85 -0.27
C ARG A 392 3.37 -15.39 1.08
N TYR A 393 3.91 -14.53 1.94
CA TYR A 393 4.14 -14.85 3.35
C TYR A 393 2.81 -14.92 4.11
N LEU A 394 2.58 -16.00 4.86
CA LEU A 394 1.36 -16.23 5.63
C LEU A 394 1.55 -15.99 7.13
N ARG A 395 2.61 -16.52 7.74
CA ARG A 395 2.86 -16.38 9.19
C ARG A 395 4.24 -16.81 9.62
N LEU A 396 4.62 -16.41 10.83
CA LEU A 396 5.81 -16.95 11.52
C LEU A 396 5.63 -18.44 11.86
N PRO A 397 6.73 -19.18 12.06
CA PRO A 397 6.69 -20.50 12.66
C PRO A 397 5.99 -20.45 14.02
N LYS A 398 5.16 -21.46 14.29
CA LYS A 398 4.45 -21.60 15.57
C LYS A 398 4.81 -22.95 16.17
N LYS A 399 5.02 -22.97 17.48
CA LYS A 399 5.08 -24.21 18.26
C LYS A 399 3.65 -24.62 18.61
N PHE A 400 3.39 -25.92 18.57
CA PHE A 400 2.12 -26.51 18.98
C PHE A 400 2.35 -27.46 20.14
N ALA A 401 1.40 -27.51 21.06
CA ALA A 401 1.44 -28.39 22.23
C ALA A 401 0.93 -29.80 21.90
N SER A 402 0.09 -29.95 20.85
CA SER A 402 -0.46 -31.24 20.40
C SER A 402 -0.58 -31.36 18.88
N ILE A 403 -0.74 -32.59 18.38
CA ILE A 403 -0.99 -32.88 16.96
C ILE A 403 -2.33 -32.29 16.50
N GLU A 404 -3.33 -32.24 17.38
CA GLU A 404 -4.65 -31.67 17.09
C GLU A 404 -4.56 -30.16 16.83
N GLU A 405 -3.79 -29.43 17.63
CA GLU A 405 -3.55 -28.00 17.43
C GLU A 405 -2.84 -27.73 16.10
N LEU A 406 -1.82 -28.52 15.78
CA LEU A 406 -1.10 -28.46 14.50
C LEU A 406 -2.09 -28.68 13.34
N THR A 407 -2.88 -29.75 13.40
CA THR A 407 -3.87 -30.10 12.36
C THR A 407 -4.90 -28.98 12.18
N LYS A 408 -5.41 -28.41 13.28
CA LYS A 408 -6.35 -27.27 13.25
C LYS A 408 -5.72 -26.03 12.61
N GLN A 409 -4.45 -25.75 12.89
CA GLN A 409 -3.74 -24.62 12.26
C GLN A 409 -3.46 -24.88 10.78
N MET A 410 -3.06 -26.09 10.38
CA MET A 410 -2.85 -26.44 8.96
C MET A 410 -4.13 -26.27 8.13
N LYS A 411 -5.29 -26.71 8.66
CA LYS A 411 -6.60 -26.47 8.01
C LYS A 411 -6.90 -24.97 7.84
N LYS A 412 -6.53 -24.13 8.81
CA LYS A 412 -6.66 -22.67 8.69
C LYS A 412 -5.72 -22.10 7.64
N ASP A 413 -4.49 -22.62 7.58
CA ASP A 413 -3.47 -22.18 6.64
C ASP A 413 -3.85 -22.51 5.19
N LEU A 414 -4.43 -23.69 4.94
CA LEU A 414 -4.96 -24.08 3.62
C LEU A 414 -6.08 -23.12 3.15
N LYS A 415 -7.01 -22.75 4.05
CA LYS A 415 -8.05 -21.75 3.74
C LYS A 415 -7.49 -20.37 3.39
N LEU A 416 -6.27 -20.04 3.83
CA LEU A 416 -5.63 -18.78 3.43
C LEU A 416 -5.18 -18.82 1.97
N MET A 417 -4.86 -19.97 1.39
CA MET A 417 -4.46 -20.10 -0.01
C MET A 417 -5.59 -19.78 -0.99
N GLU A 418 -6.82 -20.17 -0.65
CA GLU A 418 -8.00 -20.03 -1.52
C GLU A 418 -8.45 -18.57 -1.74
N ASN A 419 -7.80 -17.58 -1.09
CA ASN A 419 -8.17 -16.16 -1.09
C ASN A 419 -7.02 -15.26 -1.56
#